data_AF-E2CN56-F1
#
_entry.id   AF-E2CN56-F1
#
_cell.length_a   1.000
_cell.length_b   1.000
_cell.length_c   1.000
_cell.angle_alpha   90.00
_cell.angle_beta   90.00
_cell.angle_gamma   90.00
#
_symmetry.space_group_name_H-M   'P 1'
#
loop_
_entity.id
_entity.type
_entity.pdbx_description
1 polymer ?
#
loop_
_entity_poly.entity_id
_entity_poly.type
_entity_poly.pdbx_seq_one_letter_code
_entity_poly.pdbx_strand_id
1 'polypeptide(L)'
;MTSIRALFGRARELSMNEDQLRVVAEGVTGSPSLKGHSPQTYSRILTKMGKAEPRSDRATGKYAPKLQALWIAGWNLGVFRQKTDKAMMSFLKRQTGIDHSRFLHHGDDARKVIEALKGWILREMTAKGLGHSAIDLFTFDKNRPQLLNDQRFQIVACQWAILLACDHPVAMNGTLAEFVNGTVGNREFSEFSRNDWFAVMNGLGKLVRQVKQ
;
A
#
# COMPACT_ATOMS: atom_id res chain seq x y z
N MET A 1 -15.65 19.77 -4.15
CA MET A 1 -16.25 20.19 -2.88
C MET A 1 -15.19 20.16 -1.78
N THR A 2 -14.82 21.32 -1.24
CA THR A 2 -13.85 21.44 -0.14
C THR A 2 -14.56 21.18 1.19
N SER A 3 -13.98 20.37 2.06
CA SER A 3 -14.58 19.97 3.35
C SER A 3 -13.63 20.20 4.52
N ILE A 4 -14.15 20.12 5.74
CA ILE A 4 -13.35 20.16 6.97
C ILE A 4 -12.25 19.08 7.00
N ARG A 5 -12.47 17.91 6.38
CA ARG A 5 -11.43 16.87 6.27
C ARG A 5 -10.22 17.36 5.47
N ALA A 6 -10.42 18.22 4.48
CA ALA A 6 -9.33 18.79 3.69
C ALA A 6 -8.47 19.75 4.52
N LEU A 7 -9.07 20.52 5.44
CA LEU A 7 -8.33 21.38 6.38
C LEU A 7 -7.40 20.54 7.28
N PHE A 8 -7.95 19.53 7.95
CA PHE A 8 -7.14 18.65 8.80
C PHE A 8 -6.09 17.86 8.01
N GLY A 9 -6.37 17.55 6.74
CA GLY A 9 -5.39 17.01 5.81
C GLY A 9 -4.22 17.96 5.58
N ARG A 10 -4.49 19.21 5.19
CA ARG A 10 -3.47 20.23 4.94
C ARG A 10 -2.70 20.62 6.20
N ALA A 11 -3.37 20.70 7.35
CA ALA A 11 -2.72 20.99 8.63
C ALA A 11 -1.67 19.92 8.96
N ARG A 12 -2.01 18.64 8.76
CA ARG A 12 -1.05 17.53 8.90
C ARG A 12 0.10 17.62 7.90
N GLU A 13 -0.14 18.07 6.68
CA GLU A 13 0.93 18.25 5.69
C GLU A 13 1.89 19.39 6.05
N LEU A 14 1.39 20.45 6.70
CA LEU A 14 2.17 21.61 7.14
C LEU A 14 2.74 21.46 8.55
N SER A 15 2.55 20.30 9.20
CA SER A 15 2.89 20.09 10.62
C SER A 15 2.28 21.14 11.56
N MET A 16 1.09 21.65 11.21
CA MET A 16 0.32 22.57 12.05
C MET A 16 -0.48 21.80 13.09
N ASN A 17 -0.45 22.27 14.33
CA ASN A 17 -1.36 21.79 15.37
C ASN A 17 -2.75 22.43 15.24
N GLU A 18 -3.72 21.96 16.03
CA GLU A 18 -5.11 22.45 15.92
C GLU A 18 -5.24 23.93 16.31
N ASP A 19 -4.46 24.43 17.26
CA ASP A 19 -4.52 25.82 17.69
C ASP A 19 -3.98 26.77 16.61
N GLN A 20 -2.89 26.40 15.93
CA GLN A 20 -2.40 27.10 14.75
C GLN A 20 -3.44 27.10 13.62
N LEU A 21 -4.15 25.99 13.43
CA LEU A 21 -5.23 25.90 12.45
C LEU A 21 -6.41 26.82 12.81
N ARG A 22 -6.77 26.92 14.10
CA ARG A 22 -7.82 27.84 14.58
C ARG A 22 -7.45 29.30 14.37
N VAL A 23 -6.20 29.68 14.60
CA VAL A 23 -5.69 31.04 14.31
C VAL A 23 -5.83 31.36 12.81
N VAL A 24 -5.49 30.42 11.92
CA VAL A 24 -5.66 30.63 10.47
C VAL A 24 -7.14 30.74 10.10
N ALA A 25 -8.02 29.93 10.71
CA ALA A 25 -9.46 29.99 10.47
C ALA A 25 -10.06 31.32 10.95
N GLU A 26 -9.72 31.77 12.15
CA GLU A 26 -10.15 33.04 12.72
C GLU A 26 -9.72 34.22 11.84
N GLY A 27 -8.51 34.18 11.30
CA GLY A 27 -8.04 35.18 10.36
C GLY A 27 -8.78 35.20 9.00
N VAL A 28 -9.67 34.27 8.70
CA VAL A 28 -10.48 34.23 7.46
C VAL A 28 -11.97 34.45 7.76
N THR A 29 -12.45 33.89 8.86
CA THR A 29 -13.88 33.83 9.21
C THR A 29 -14.27 34.78 10.33
N GLY A 30 -13.30 35.33 11.07
CA GLY A 30 -13.52 36.07 12.31
C GLY A 30 -13.87 35.20 13.51
N SER A 31 -13.82 33.86 13.38
CA SER A 31 -14.13 32.92 14.45
C SER A 31 -13.12 31.77 14.50
N PRO A 32 -12.69 31.31 15.69
CA PRO A 32 -11.82 30.15 15.84
C PRO A 32 -12.52 28.82 15.52
N SER A 33 -13.82 28.84 15.21
CA SER A 33 -14.56 27.62 14.85
C SER A 33 -14.02 27.02 13.55
N LEU A 34 -13.74 25.72 13.57
CA LEU A 34 -13.32 24.93 12.39
C LEU A 34 -14.50 24.23 11.69
N LYS A 35 -15.69 24.24 12.29
CA LYS A 35 -16.89 23.51 11.85
C LYS A 35 -17.96 24.47 11.35
N GLY A 36 -18.87 23.94 10.52
CA GLY A 36 -20.08 24.67 10.10
C GLY A 36 -19.88 25.69 8.98
N HIS A 37 -18.70 25.73 8.35
CA HIS A 37 -18.41 26.66 7.26
C HIS A 37 -18.92 26.17 5.90
N SER A 38 -19.17 27.12 4.98
CA SER A 38 -19.48 26.79 3.59
C SER A 38 -18.25 26.22 2.85
N PRO A 39 -18.43 25.47 1.75
CA PRO A 39 -17.34 24.99 0.91
C PRO A 39 -16.42 26.11 0.40
N GLN A 40 -16.94 27.31 0.11
CA GLN A 40 -16.12 28.46 -0.32
C GLN A 40 -15.22 28.96 0.82
N THR A 41 -15.76 29.03 2.04
CA THR A 41 -15.00 29.42 3.23
C THR A 41 -13.87 28.43 3.52
N TYR A 42 -14.14 27.12 3.45
CA TYR A 42 -13.06 26.12 3.56
C TYR A 42 -11.98 26.30 2.48
N SER A 43 -12.37 26.66 1.26
CA SER A 43 -11.42 26.97 0.19
C SER A 43 -10.54 28.18 0.52
N ARG A 44 -11.12 29.26 1.06
CA ARG A 44 -10.38 30.45 1.49
C ARG A 44 -9.41 30.15 2.63
N ILE A 45 -9.82 29.34 3.61
CA ILE A 45 -8.94 28.90 4.70
C ILE A 45 -7.78 28.07 4.12
N LEU A 46 -8.04 27.11 3.23
CA LEU A 46 -6.98 26.33 2.57
C LEU A 46 -6.01 27.20 1.76
N THR A 47 -6.50 28.23 1.08
CA THR A 47 -5.64 29.18 0.36
C THR A 47 -4.73 29.92 1.35
N LYS A 48 -5.26 30.37 2.49
CA LYS A 48 -4.48 31.08 3.52
C LYS A 48 -3.48 30.16 4.24
N MET A 49 -3.79 28.89 4.42
CA MET A 49 -2.84 27.88 4.93
C MET A 49 -1.64 27.69 4.00
N GLY A 50 -1.74 28.08 2.73
CA GLY A 50 -0.71 27.84 1.73
C GLY A 50 -0.67 26.40 1.22
N LYS A 51 0.21 26.15 0.25
CA LYS A 51 0.46 24.80 -0.25
C LYS A 51 1.50 24.13 0.64
N ALA A 52 1.25 22.87 1.00
CA ALA A 52 2.33 22.06 1.53
C ALA A 52 3.33 21.78 0.43
N GLU A 53 4.62 21.77 0.78
CA GLU A 53 5.67 21.31 -0.13
C GLU A 53 5.34 19.89 -0.61
N PRO A 54 5.62 19.55 -1.89
CA PRO A 54 5.47 18.20 -2.37
C PRO A 54 6.25 17.27 -1.46
N ARG A 55 5.52 16.38 -0.81
CA ARG A 55 6.08 15.33 0.04
C ARG A 55 7.11 14.53 -0.77
N SER A 56 8.38 14.82 -0.56
CA SER A 56 9.51 14.14 -1.23
C SER A 56 9.62 12.67 -0.83
N ASP A 57 8.85 12.25 0.17
CA ASP A 57 8.69 10.88 0.65
C ASP A 57 7.65 10.07 -0.13
N ARG A 58 6.84 10.69 -1.02
CA ARG A 58 5.84 9.97 -1.82
C ARG A 58 6.35 9.60 -3.20
N ALA A 59 6.15 8.35 -3.59
CA ALA A 59 6.49 7.90 -4.92
C ALA A 59 5.58 8.58 -5.96
N THR A 60 6.21 9.18 -6.97
CA THR A 60 5.54 9.80 -8.12
C THR A 60 6.25 9.42 -9.42
N GLY A 61 5.60 9.67 -10.56
CA GLY A 61 6.14 9.36 -11.88
C GLY A 61 5.64 8.04 -12.48
N LYS A 62 6.10 7.75 -13.70
CA LYS A 62 5.56 6.71 -14.59
C LYS A 62 5.53 5.31 -13.97
N TYR A 63 6.61 4.92 -13.28
CA TYR A 63 6.75 3.57 -12.72
C TYR A 63 6.37 3.48 -11.24
N ALA A 64 6.04 4.60 -10.58
CA ALA A 64 5.72 4.62 -9.15
C ALA A 64 4.58 3.65 -8.77
N PRO A 65 3.44 3.56 -9.50
CA PRO A 65 2.37 2.63 -9.14
C PRO A 65 2.82 1.16 -9.13
N LYS A 66 3.70 0.77 -10.06
CA LYS A 66 4.20 -0.61 -10.12
C LYS A 66 5.18 -0.91 -8.99
N LEU A 67 6.08 0.03 -8.69
CA LEU A 67 7.00 -0.10 -7.56
C LEU A 67 6.23 -0.17 -6.24
N GLN A 68 5.25 0.70 -6.02
CA GLN A 68 4.40 0.68 -4.84
C GLN A 68 3.62 -0.62 -4.71
N ALA A 69 3.04 -1.14 -5.80
CA ALA A 69 2.33 -2.41 -5.77
C ALA A 69 3.24 -3.57 -5.30
N LEU A 70 4.47 -3.66 -5.84
CA LEU A 70 5.45 -4.67 -5.43
C LEU A 70 5.93 -4.45 -3.98
N TRP A 71 6.12 -3.19 -3.57
CA TRP A 71 6.53 -2.88 -2.20
C TRP A 71 5.46 -3.27 -1.18
N ILE A 72 4.19 -2.96 -1.47
CA ILE A 72 3.05 -3.35 -0.63
C ILE A 72 2.90 -4.87 -0.63
N ALA A 73 3.08 -5.55 -1.77
CA ALA A 73 3.06 -7.00 -1.85
C ALA A 73 4.12 -7.63 -0.94
N GLY A 74 5.39 -7.20 -1.03
CA GLY A 74 6.44 -7.70 -0.16
C GLY A 74 6.21 -7.37 1.32
N TRP A 75 5.64 -6.20 1.66
CA TRP A 75 5.20 -5.90 3.02
C TRP A 75 4.10 -6.85 3.52
N ASN A 76 3.14 -7.18 2.66
CA ASN A 76 2.04 -8.09 2.98
C ASN A 76 2.47 -9.55 3.08
N LEU A 77 3.52 -9.96 2.37
CA LEU A 77 4.22 -11.24 2.57
C LEU A 77 5.20 -11.21 3.74
N GLY A 78 5.28 -10.08 4.46
CA GLY A 78 6.19 -9.86 5.57
C GLY A 78 7.66 -9.73 5.17
N VAL A 79 8.01 -9.76 3.89
CA VAL A 79 9.40 -9.64 3.39
C VAL A 79 10.05 -8.35 3.86
N PHE A 80 9.36 -7.21 3.69
CA PHE A 80 9.90 -5.90 4.05
C PHE A 80 9.52 -5.51 5.48
N ARG A 81 10.43 -4.83 6.18
CA ARG A 81 10.21 -4.32 7.56
C ARG A 81 9.48 -2.98 7.62
N GLN A 82 9.46 -2.22 6.53
CA GLN A 82 8.82 -0.90 6.49
C GLN A 82 7.96 -0.76 5.23
N LYS A 83 6.68 -0.41 5.40
CA LYS A 83 5.73 -0.22 4.30
C LYS A 83 5.95 1.08 3.51
N THR A 84 6.67 2.05 4.09
CA THR A 84 6.69 3.43 3.59
C THR A 84 7.37 3.57 2.22
N ASP A 85 6.87 4.48 1.40
CA ASP A 85 7.49 4.89 0.13
C ASP A 85 8.93 5.38 0.31
N LYS A 86 9.27 6.02 1.43
CA LYS A 86 10.66 6.40 1.76
C LYS A 86 11.61 5.19 1.79
N ALA A 87 11.18 4.07 2.37
CA ALA A 87 11.97 2.84 2.41
C ALA A 87 12.10 2.22 1.01
N MET A 88 11.02 2.27 0.22
CA MET A 88 11.02 1.86 -1.18
C MET A 88 11.99 2.70 -2.03
N MET A 89 12.00 4.02 -1.84
CA MET A 89 12.92 4.92 -2.55
C MET A 89 14.37 4.70 -2.14
N SER A 90 14.62 4.39 -0.87
CA SER A 90 15.96 3.99 -0.42
C SER A 90 16.43 2.71 -1.11
N PHE A 91 15.53 1.76 -1.38
CA PHE A 91 15.83 0.57 -2.18
C PHE A 91 16.09 0.93 -3.64
N LEU A 92 15.23 1.75 -4.26
CA LEU A 92 15.42 2.26 -5.62
C LEU A 92 16.82 2.88 -5.79
N LYS A 93 17.21 3.79 -4.89
CA LYS A 93 18.53 4.44 -4.92
C LYS A 93 19.67 3.43 -4.88
N ARG A 94 19.57 2.37 -4.07
CA ARG A 94 20.61 1.32 -4.02
C ARG A 94 20.71 0.52 -5.32
N GLN A 95 19.61 0.36 -6.07
CA GLN A 95 19.61 -0.40 -7.31
C GLN A 95 20.07 0.42 -8.53
N THR A 96 19.72 1.70 -8.59
CA THR A 96 19.92 2.53 -9.80
C THR A 96 20.71 3.81 -9.57
N GLY A 97 20.99 4.18 -8.31
CA GLY A 97 21.54 5.50 -7.96
C GLY A 97 20.51 6.64 -7.99
N ILE A 98 19.26 6.37 -8.39
CA ILE A 98 18.22 7.39 -8.53
C ILE A 98 17.55 7.67 -7.18
N ASP A 99 17.58 8.93 -6.75
CA ASP A 99 17.06 9.36 -5.45
C ASP A 99 15.53 9.29 -5.33
N HIS A 100 14.80 9.47 -6.43
CA HIS A 100 13.35 9.54 -6.42
C HIS A 100 12.74 8.90 -7.67
N SER A 101 11.63 8.16 -7.49
CA SER A 101 10.94 7.46 -8.58
C SER A 101 10.44 8.37 -9.71
N ARG A 102 10.39 9.69 -9.46
CA ARG A 102 9.96 10.68 -10.46
C ARG A 102 10.95 10.83 -11.59
N PHE A 103 12.23 10.56 -11.30
CA PHE A 103 13.34 10.61 -12.24
C PHE A 103 13.59 9.25 -12.92
N LEU A 104 12.83 8.21 -12.53
CA LEU A 104 12.89 6.90 -13.16
C LEU A 104 12.13 6.95 -14.48
N HIS A 105 12.79 7.41 -15.55
CA HIS A 105 12.20 7.53 -16.88
C HIS A 105 12.62 6.40 -17.82
N HIS A 106 13.84 5.90 -17.66
CA HIS A 106 14.40 4.86 -18.52
C HIS A 106 13.82 3.49 -18.17
N GLY A 107 13.39 2.77 -19.21
CA GLY A 107 12.75 1.46 -19.06
C GLY A 107 13.69 0.41 -18.46
N ASP A 108 14.99 0.49 -18.74
CA ASP A 108 15.98 -0.47 -18.25
C ASP A 108 16.25 -0.32 -16.75
N ASP A 109 16.36 0.93 -16.26
CA ASP A 109 16.44 1.20 -14.82
C ASP A 109 15.18 0.73 -14.10
N ALA A 110 14.00 1.00 -14.67
CA ALA A 110 12.74 0.53 -14.11
C ALA A 110 12.67 -1.00 -14.06
N ARG A 111 13.08 -1.68 -15.14
CA ARG A 111 13.14 -3.15 -15.21
C ARG A 111 14.09 -3.71 -14.15
N LYS A 112 15.28 -3.13 -14.00
CA LYS A 112 16.28 -3.55 -13.00
C LYS A 112 15.68 -3.54 -11.59
N VAL A 113 14.99 -2.47 -11.21
CA VAL A 113 14.39 -2.34 -9.87
C VAL A 113 13.21 -3.30 -9.70
N ILE A 114 12.36 -3.43 -10.72
CA ILE A 114 11.19 -4.33 -10.69
C ILE A 114 11.63 -5.78 -10.50
N GLU A 115 12.60 -6.24 -11.29
CA GLU A 115 13.11 -7.61 -11.20
C GLU A 115 13.89 -7.85 -9.91
N ALA A 116 14.63 -6.85 -9.42
CA ALA A 116 15.28 -6.93 -8.11
C ALA A 116 14.25 -7.08 -6.97
N LEU A 117 13.12 -6.37 -7.02
CA LEU A 117 12.03 -6.49 -6.04
C LEU A 117 11.38 -7.88 -6.08
N LYS A 118 11.00 -8.35 -7.27
CA LYS A 118 10.42 -9.69 -7.43
C LYS A 118 11.39 -10.77 -6.96
N GLY A 119 12.65 -10.70 -7.38
CA GLY A 119 13.68 -11.65 -7.01
C GLY A 119 13.93 -11.69 -5.50
N TRP A 120 13.90 -10.54 -4.82
CA TRP A 120 13.99 -10.52 -3.35
C TRP A 120 12.79 -11.20 -2.69
N ILE A 121 11.57 -10.89 -3.12
CA ILE A 121 10.35 -11.53 -2.60
C ILE A 121 10.41 -13.05 -2.81
N LEU A 122 10.74 -13.50 -4.03
CA LEU A 122 10.84 -14.92 -4.36
C LEU A 122 11.87 -15.65 -3.50
N ARG A 123 13.09 -15.11 -3.37
CA ARG A 123 14.13 -15.71 -2.53
C ARG A 123 13.69 -15.88 -1.08
N GLU A 124 13.02 -14.87 -0.52
CA GLU A 124 12.50 -14.93 0.86
C GLU A 124 11.39 -15.96 1.02
N MET A 125 10.53 -16.14 0.00
CA MET A 125 9.50 -17.18 0.03
C MET A 125 10.11 -18.58 -0.11
N THR A 126 11.11 -18.75 -0.98
CA THR A 126 11.83 -20.03 -1.11
C THR A 126 12.56 -20.39 0.19
N ALA A 127 13.22 -19.43 0.84
CA ALA A 127 13.87 -19.64 2.13
C ALA A 127 12.90 -20.07 3.25
N LYS A 128 11.59 -19.80 3.10
CA LYS A 128 10.53 -20.24 4.00
C LYS A 128 10.01 -21.65 3.72
N GLY A 129 10.64 -22.40 2.81
CA GLY A 129 10.21 -23.74 2.44
C GLY A 129 8.98 -23.76 1.52
N LEU A 130 8.53 -22.60 1.01
CA LEU A 130 7.30 -22.50 0.21
C LEU A 130 7.51 -22.83 -1.27
N GLY A 131 8.54 -23.62 -1.63
CA GLY A 131 9.03 -23.86 -2.99
C GLY A 131 8.00 -23.66 -4.11
N HIS A 132 6.98 -24.52 -4.18
CA HIS A 132 5.94 -24.47 -5.22
C HIS A 132 5.03 -23.23 -5.12
N SER A 133 4.57 -22.85 -3.93
CA SER A 133 3.73 -21.65 -3.74
C SER A 133 4.48 -20.33 -3.98
N ALA A 134 5.80 -20.33 -3.81
CA ALA A 134 6.67 -19.20 -4.16
C ALA A 134 6.84 -19.07 -5.68
N ILE A 135 6.90 -20.19 -6.40
CA ILE A 135 7.12 -20.24 -7.86
C ILE A 135 5.98 -19.57 -8.63
N ASP A 136 4.75 -19.61 -8.12
CA ASP A 136 3.59 -19.00 -8.79
C ASP A 136 3.51 -17.47 -8.66
N LEU A 137 4.33 -16.83 -7.81
CA LEU A 137 4.31 -15.39 -7.64
C LEU A 137 4.76 -14.63 -8.89
N PHE A 138 3.98 -13.63 -9.29
CA PHE A 138 4.25 -12.74 -10.42
C PHE A 138 4.33 -13.44 -11.79
N THR A 139 3.81 -14.65 -11.88
CA THR A 139 3.74 -15.42 -13.13
C THR A 139 2.55 -14.97 -13.97
N PHE A 140 2.57 -15.30 -15.27
CA PHE A 140 1.44 -15.19 -16.19
C PHE A 140 1.46 -16.38 -17.14
N ASP A 141 0.30 -17.03 -17.33
CA ASP A 141 0.10 -18.09 -18.33
C ASP A 141 -1.24 -17.86 -19.03
N LYS A 142 -1.26 -17.90 -20.36
CA LYS A 142 -2.47 -17.72 -21.16
C LYS A 142 -3.46 -18.89 -21.03
N ASN A 143 -2.98 -20.07 -20.65
CA ASN A 143 -3.78 -21.29 -20.59
C ASN A 143 -4.41 -21.53 -19.21
N ARG A 144 -4.10 -20.71 -18.20
CA ARG A 144 -4.65 -20.85 -16.86
C ARG A 144 -5.85 -19.92 -16.62
N PRO A 145 -6.75 -20.27 -15.68
CA PRO A 145 -7.85 -19.41 -15.27
C PRO A 145 -7.40 -17.98 -14.91
N GLN A 146 -8.24 -17.00 -15.23
CA GLN A 146 -7.94 -15.58 -14.99
C GLN A 146 -7.60 -15.28 -13.52
N LEU A 147 -8.25 -15.97 -12.58
CA LEU A 147 -7.98 -15.83 -11.15
C LEU A 147 -6.53 -16.16 -10.78
N LEU A 148 -5.96 -17.23 -11.35
CA LEU A 148 -4.56 -17.61 -11.11
C LEU A 148 -3.58 -16.62 -11.77
N ASN A 149 -4.03 -15.90 -12.81
CA ASN A 149 -3.31 -14.77 -13.40
C ASN A 149 -3.36 -13.47 -12.57
N ASP A 150 -4.26 -13.38 -11.59
CA ASP A 150 -4.36 -12.20 -10.75
C ASP A 150 -3.22 -12.17 -9.72
N GLN A 151 -2.34 -11.17 -9.83
CA GLN A 151 -1.24 -10.97 -8.88
C GLN A 151 -1.75 -10.79 -7.45
N ARG A 152 -2.96 -10.27 -7.23
CA ARG A 152 -3.56 -10.12 -5.91
C ARG A 152 -3.90 -11.49 -5.32
N PHE A 153 -4.48 -12.38 -6.13
CA PHE A 153 -4.77 -13.74 -5.72
C PHE A 153 -3.48 -14.54 -5.45
N GLN A 154 -2.47 -14.42 -6.32
CA GLN A 154 -1.15 -15.04 -6.08
C GLN A 154 -0.56 -14.63 -4.72
N ILE A 155 -0.66 -13.36 -4.34
CA ILE A 155 -0.22 -12.87 -3.03
C ILE A 155 -1.06 -13.48 -1.91
N VAL A 156 -2.39 -13.48 -2.02
CA VAL A 156 -3.30 -14.07 -1.02
C VAL A 156 -3.02 -15.56 -0.81
N ALA A 157 -2.87 -16.33 -1.89
CA ALA A 157 -2.56 -17.76 -1.85
C ALA A 157 -1.20 -18.00 -1.16
N CYS A 158 -0.19 -17.20 -1.49
CA CYS A 158 1.12 -17.28 -0.86
C CYS A 158 1.07 -16.91 0.63
N GLN A 159 0.30 -15.88 1.02
CA GLN A 159 0.10 -15.53 2.42
C GLN A 159 -0.55 -16.68 3.21
N TRP A 160 -1.56 -17.33 2.63
CA TRP A 160 -2.18 -18.49 3.25
C TRP A 160 -1.21 -19.66 3.40
N ALA A 161 -0.39 -19.93 2.36
CA ALA A 161 0.65 -20.96 2.41
C ALA A 161 1.69 -20.69 3.51
N ILE A 162 2.09 -19.42 3.73
CA ILE A 162 2.94 -19.04 4.87
C ILE A 162 2.29 -19.43 6.19
N LEU A 163 1.00 -19.11 6.37
CA LEU A 163 0.29 -19.39 7.61
C LEU A 163 0.14 -20.90 7.87
N LEU A 164 -0.11 -21.68 6.82
CA LEU A 164 -0.11 -23.15 6.89
C LEU A 164 1.26 -23.69 7.29
N ALA A 165 2.34 -23.22 6.66
CA ALA A 165 3.70 -23.66 6.95
C ALA A 165 4.19 -23.28 8.37
N CYS A 166 3.52 -22.34 9.04
CA CYS A 166 3.80 -21.96 10.42
C CYS A 166 2.75 -22.48 11.42
N ASP A 167 1.90 -23.44 11.01
CA ASP A 167 0.83 -24.01 11.83
C ASP A 167 -0.06 -22.95 12.52
N HIS A 168 -0.28 -21.81 11.84
CA HIS A 168 -1.02 -20.71 12.43
C HIS A 168 -2.50 -21.12 12.63
N PRO A 169 -3.11 -20.90 13.81
CA PRO A 169 -4.44 -21.44 14.13
C PRO A 169 -5.54 -21.07 13.13
N VAL A 170 -5.49 -19.87 12.56
CA VAL A 170 -6.46 -19.42 11.53
C VAL A 170 -6.40 -20.29 10.28
N ALA A 171 -5.21 -20.77 9.90
CA ALA A 171 -5.04 -21.61 8.71
C ALA A 171 -5.20 -23.11 9.02
N MET A 172 -4.93 -23.53 10.26
CA MET A 172 -5.15 -24.92 10.71
C MET A 172 -6.62 -25.25 10.96
N ASN A 173 -7.39 -24.30 11.49
CA ASN A 173 -8.77 -24.54 11.92
C ASN A 173 -9.82 -24.02 10.92
N GLY A 174 -9.40 -23.62 9.73
CA GLY A 174 -10.30 -23.05 8.73
C GLY A 174 -9.69 -23.04 7.34
N THR A 175 -10.43 -22.46 6.41
CA THR A 175 -10.03 -22.38 5.00
C THR A 175 -9.79 -20.94 4.55
N LEU A 176 -9.05 -20.79 3.46
CA LEU A 176 -8.88 -19.48 2.83
C LEU A 176 -10.24 -18.86 2.46
N ALA A 177 -11.19 -19.68 1.99
CA ALA A 177 -12.53 -19.23 1.62
C ALA A 177 -13.29 -18.68 2.84
N GLU A 178 -13.21 -19.33 4.00
CA GLU A 178 -13.84 -18.85 5.24
C GLU A 178 -13.23 -17.53 5.70
N PHE A 179 -11.90 -17.39 5.65
CA PHE A 179 -11.23 -16.13 5.99
C PHE A 179 -11.67 -14.99 5.07
N VAL A 180 -11.70 -15.28 3.77
CA VAL A 180 -12.11 -14.32 2.73
C VAL A 180 -13.56 -13.91 2.95
N ASN A 181 -14.47 -14.87 3.14
CA ASN A 181 -15.88 -14.64 3.39
C ASN A 181 -16.11 -13.84 4.68
N GLY A 182 -15.34 -14.10 5.74
CA GLY A 182 -15.38 -13.33 6.98
C GLY A 182 -14.87 -11.89 6.82
N THR A 183 -14.04 -11.62 5.82
CA THR A 183 -13.45 -10.29 5.59
C THR A 183 -14.31 -9.42 4.67
N VAL A 184 -14.88 -10.00 3.62
CA VAL A 184 -15.55 -9.25 2.54
C VAL A 184 -16.98 -9.74 2.24
N GLY A 185 -17.51 -10.68 3.04
CA GLY A 185 -18.79 -11.34 2.80
C GLY A 185 -18.67 -12.49 1.79
N ASN A 186 -19.72 -13.31 1.70
CA ASN A 186 -19.78 -14.45 0.80
C ASN A 186 -19.95 -14.00 -0.65
N ARG A 187 -18.82 -13.76 -1.33
CA ARG A 187 -18.73 -13.28 -2.71
C ARG A 187 -17.65 -14.06 -3.45
N GLU A 188 -17.84 -14.26 -4.75
CA GLU A 188 -16.82 -14.89 -5.58
C GLU A 188 -15.62 -13.95 -5.80
N PHE A 189 -14.42 -14.51 -5.98
CA PHE A 189 -13.23 -13.71 -6.26
C PHE A 189 -13.33 -12.86 -7.54
N SER A 190 -14.16 -13.29 -8.50
CA SER A 190 -14.47 -12.57 -9.74
C SER A 190 -15.16 -11.22 -9.49
N GLU A 191 -15.90 -11.09 -8.37
CA GLU A 191 -16.68 -9.92 -8.00
C GLU A 191 -15.88 -8.91 -7.15
N PHE A 192 -14.62 -9.23 -6.82
CA PHE A 192 -13.86 -8.43 -5.86
C PHE A 192 -13.44 -7.09 -6.44
N SER A 193 -13.88 -6.02 -5.77
CA SER A 193 -13.36 -4.69 -6.02
C SER A 193 -11.89 -4.59 -5.60
N ARG A 194 -11.21 -3.52 -6.02
CA ARG A 194 -9.86 -3.21 -5.55
C ARG A 194 -9.78 -3.14 -4.01
N ASN A 195 -10.82 -2.61 -3.36
CA ASN A 195 -10.84 -2.46 -1.90
C ASN A 195 -11.01 -3.80 -1.19
N ASP A 196 -11.80 -4.71 -1.77
CA ASP A 196 -11.98 -6.07 -1.23
C ASP A 196 -10.65 -6.83 -1.21
N TRP A 197 -9.93 -6.82 -2.33
CA TRP A 197 -8.57 -7.38 -2.41
C TRP A 197 -7.62 -6.77 -1.39
N PHE A 198 -7.66 -5.45 -1.21
CA PHE A 198 -6.82 -4.77 -0.24
C PHE A 198 -7.18 -5.14 1.19
N ALA A 199 -8.46 -5.31 1.52
CA ALA A 199 -8.91 -5.73 2.84
C ALA A 199 -8.36 -7.14 3.16
N VAL A 200 -8.55 -8.10 2.26
CA VAL A 200 -8.06 -9.48 2.42
C VAL A 200 -6.54 -9.53 2.56
N MET A 201 -5.80 -8.93 1.62
CA MET A 201 -4.32 -8.95 1.64
C MET A 201 -3.74 -8.26 2.88
N ASN A 202 -4.35 -7.17 3.35
CA ASN A 202 -3.89 -6.48 4.56
C ASN A 202 -4.19 -7.28 5.83
N GLY A 203 -5.36 -7.93 5.87
CA GLY A 203 -5.77 -8.82 6.96
C GLY A 203 -4.82 -10.00 7.10
N LEU A 204 -4.65 -10.79 6.03
CA LEU A 204 -3.68 -11.89 6.00
C LEU A 204 -2.25 -11.40 6.26
N GLY A 205 -1.87 -10.25 5.69
CA GLY A 205 -0.54 -9.71 5.87
C GLY A 205 -0.23 -9.34 7.31
N LYS A 206 -1.23 -8.96 8.10
CA LYS A 206 -1.06 -8.75 9.55
C LYS A 206 -0.70 -10.06 10.25
N LEU A 207 -1.41 -11.14 9.95
CA LEU A 207 -1.16 -12.48 10.52
C LEU A 207 0.22 -12.99 10.11
N VAL A 208 0.57 -12.90 8.82
CA VAL A 208 1.89 -13.30 8.29
C VAL A 208 3.02 -12.57 8.99
N ARG A 209 2.86 -11.28 9.31
CA ARG A 209 3.88 -10.50 10.03
C ARG A 209 3.93 -10.81 11.53
N GLN A 210 2.89 -11.38 12.12
CA GLN A 210 2.91 -11.81 13.53
C GLN A 210 3.74 -13.08 13.71
N VAL A 211 3.69 -14.01 12.75
CA VAL A 211 4.51 -15.23 12.77
C VAL A 211 5.95 -15.02 12.28
N LYS A 212 6.29 -13.81 11.82
CA LYS A 212 7.63 -13.45 11.31
C LYS A 212 8.51 -12.72 12.33
N GLN A 213 8.02 -12.43 13.54
CA GLN A 213 8.81 -11.78 14.59
C GLN A 213 9.59 -12.79 15.43
#